data_AF-A0A3B7MHS5-F1
#
_entry.id   AF-A0A3B7MHS5-F1
#
_cell.length_a   1.000
_cell.length_b   1.000
_cell.length_c   1.000
_cell.angle_alpha   90.00
_cell.angle_beta   90.00
_cell.angle_gamma   90.00
#
_symmetry.space_group_name_H-M   'P 1'
#
loop_
_entity.id
_entity.type
_entity.pdbx_description
1 polymer ?
#
loop_
_entity_poly.entity_id
_entity_poly.type
_entity_poly.pdbx_seq_one_letter_code
_entity_poly.pdbx_strand_id
1 'polypeptide(L)'
;MNKFRLILFLSVIALASCKKDNYDGPTAGLSGNFFDATTHELVQMDIIRGTQIEFIEHGYANPATQTMIIKNDGTYANTLMFANTYTIKIREPNFIPVPEQEVVINGQTKLDFQVTPYIRVKDVSIVKNGTKIVATFKLQQNVINNVSKIGLYAHSDSRVGEPMRVVAKEQSIGAVTNPATVYTLEIDIPAYPNELKAGNNYYFRVGAFIDIGGTKPNYAPAVKLTI
;
A
#
# COMPACT_ATOMS: atom_id res chain seq x y z
N MET A 1 -33.62 -63.94 8.62
CA MET A 1 -32.93 -63.22 9.72
C MET A 1 -31.61 -62.52 9.31
N ASN A 2 -31.14 -62.62 8.06
CA ASN A 2 -29.83 -62.09 7.65
C ASN A 2 -29.85 -60.68 7.02
N LYS A 3 -30.98 -60.25 6.43
CA LYS A 3 -31.08 -58.93 5.77
C LYS A 3 -31.22 -57.76 6.74
N PHE A 4 -31.91 -57.95 7.87
CA PHE A 4 -32.12 -56.90 8.88
C PHE A 4 -30.83 -56.61 9.68
N ARG A 5 -30.02 -57.64 9.94
CA ARG A 5 -28.69 -57.49 10.57
C ARG A 5 -27.69 -56.78 9.65
N LEU A 6 -27.75 -57.04 8.35
CA LEU A 6 -26.89 -56.38 7.36
C LEU A 6 -27.20 -54.88 7.24
N ILE A 7 -28.48 -54.51 7.23
CA ILE A 7 -28.93 -53.11 7.21
C ILE A 7 -28.50 -52.40 8.50
N LEU A 8 -28.66 -53.04 9.67
CA LEU A 8 -28.26 -52.48 10.96
C LEU A 8 -26.74 -52.27 11.05
N PHE A 9 -25.94 -53.19 10.48
CA PHE A 9 -24.48 -53.08 10.43
C PHE A 9 -24.02 -51.96 9.48
N LEU A 10 -24.71 -51.77 8.34
CA LEU A 10 -24.41 -50.68 7.39
C LEU A 10 -24.74 -49.30 7.98
N SER A 11 -25.81 -49.18 8.77
CA SER A 11 -26.18 -47.92 9.45
C SER A 11 -25.21 -47.51 10.57
N VAL A 12 -24.55 -48.47 11.24
CA VAL A 12 -23.54 -48.16 12.27
C VAL A 12 -22.24 -47.65 11.65
N ILE A 13 -21.88 -48.12 10.44
CA ILE A 13 -20.71 -47.63 9.70
C ILE A 13 -20.96 -46.22 9.13
N ALA A 14 -22.19 -45.91 8.70
CA ALA A 14 -22.55 -44.59 8.18
C ALA A 14 -22.47 -43.47 9.26
N LEU A 15 -22.65 -43.81 10.54
CA LEU A 15 -22.54 -42.86 11.65
C LEU A 15 -21.09 -42.67 12.15
N ALA A 16 -20.15 -43.52 11.75
CA ALA A 16 -18.74 -43.41 12.12
C ALA A 16 -17.95 -42.42 11.23
N SER A 17 -18.57 -41.90 10.17
CA SER A 17 -17.91 -41.02 9.18
C SER A 17 -18.00 -39.52 9.49
N CYS A 18 -18.60 -39.10 10.60
CA CYS A 18 -18.64 -37.70 11.02
C CYS A 18 -17.48 -37.37 11.97
N LYS A 19 -16.22 -37.59 11.55
CA LYS A 19 -15.14 -36.79 12.14
C LYS A 19 -15.33 -35.36 11.64
N LYS A 20 -15.66 -34.46 12.56
CA LYS A 20 -15.71 -33.02 12.30
C LYS A 20 -14.30 -32.57 11.94
N ASP A 21 -14.03 -32.47 10.64
CA ASP A 21 -12.78 -31.97 10.07
C ASP A 21 -12.73 -30.44 10.18
N ASN A 22 -12.67 -29.94 11.41
CA ASN A 22 -12.41 -28.53 11.66
C ASN A 22 -11.03 -28.45 12.29
N TYR A 23 -10.03 -28.11 11.50
CA TYR A 23 -8.89 -27.38 12.03
C TYR A 23 -9.40 -26.06 12.63
N ASP A 24 -8.85 -25.68 13.79
CA ASP A 24 -9.15 -24.37 14.35
C ASP A 24 -8.78 -23.30 13.33
N GLY A 25 -9.66 -22.31 13.18
CA GLY A 25 -9.41 -21.19 12.28
C GLY A 25 -8.20 -20.36 12.72
N PRO A 26 -7.74 -19.42 11.88
CA PRO A 26 -6.67 -18.51 12.24
C PRO A 26 -7.03 -17.70 13.49
N THR A 27 -6.11 -17.64 14.46
CA THR A 27 -6.27 -16.94 15.74
C THR A 27 -5.26 -15.81 15.95
N ALA A 28 -4.32 -15.64 15.02
CA ALA A 28 -3.24 -14.67 15.07
C ALA A 28 -3.40 -13.59 13.99
N GLY A 29 -2.51 -12.61 14.01
CA GLY A 29 -2.48 -11.54 13.02
C GLY A 29 -1.18 -10.76 13.07
N LEU A 30 -0.90 -10.06 11.97
CA LEU A 30 0.25 -9.17 11.83
C LEU A 30 -0.24 -7.79 11.42
N SER A 31 0.23 -6.77 12.12
CA SER A 31 -0.05 -5.38 11.77
C SER A 31 1.19 -4.51 11.99
N GLY A 32 1.20 -3.33 11.38
CA GLY A 32 2.30 -2.40 11.57
C GLY A 32 2.27 -1.22 10.63
N ASN A 33 3.40 -0.52 10.63
CA ASN A 33 3.56 0.77 9.97
C ASN A 33 4.90 0.82 9.25
N PHE A 34 4.96 1.53 8.13
CA PHE A 34 6.21 1.93 7.49
C PHE A 34 6.54 3.36 7.87
N PHE A 35 7.55 3.53 8.72
CA PHE A 35 8.05 4.84 9.14
C PHE A 35 9.30 5.21 8.35
N ASP A 36 9.37 6.48 7.97
CA ASP A 36 10.61 7.08 7.53
C ASP A 36 11.58 7.13 8.72
N ALA A 37 12.73 6.46 8.60
CA ALA A 37 13.70 6.35 9.69
C ALA A 37 14.28 7.71 10.14
N THR A 38 14.19 8.76 9.31
CA THR A 38 14.68 10.10 9.61
C THR A 38 13.59 11.01 10.17
N THR A 39 12.39 11.01 9.56
CA THR A 39 11.33 11.96 9.96
C THR A 39 10.34 11.36 10.96
N HIS A 40 10.35 10.04 11.13
CA HIS A 40 9.36 9.26 11.90
C HIS A 40 7.91 9.44 11.43
N GLU A 41 7.72 10.01 10.23
CA GLU A 41 6.43 10.11 9.57
C GLU A 41 6.11 8.81 8.83
N LEU A 42 4.83 8.54 8.61
CA LEU A 42 4.43 7.39 7.82
C LEU A 42 4.75 7.58 6.33
N VAL A 43 5.35 6.56 5.72
CA VAL A 43 5.67 6.56 4.29
C VAL A 43 4.40 6.34 3.49
N GLN A 44 4.05 7.36 2.71
CA GLN A 44 2.87 7.38 1.86
C GLN A 44 3.03 6.46 0.64
N MET A 45 1.99 5.70 0.30
CA MET A 45 1.99 4.66 -0.74
C MET A 45 0.69 4.66 -1.56
N ASP A 46 0.60 3.72 -2.51
CA ASP A 46 -0.63 3.37 -3.22
C ASP A 46 -1.15 2.00 -2.78
N ILE A 47 -2.47 1.84 -2.74
CA ILE A 47 -3.10 0.51 -2.61
C ILE A 47 -3.05 -0.23 -3.95
N ILE A 48 -3.32 0.46 -5.06
CA ILE A 48 -3.40 -0.16 -6.39
C ILE A 48 -1.98 -0.28 -6.94
N ARG A 49 -1.52 -1.52 -7.17
CA ARG A 49 -0.17 -1.80 -7.68
C ARG A 49 0.93 -1.11 -6.86
N GLY A 50 0.73 -0.90 -5.55
CA GLY A 50 1.73 -0.33 -4.67
C GLY A 50 2.63 -1.37 -4.03
N THR A 51 3.33 -0.97 -2.97
CA THR A 51 4.20 -1.86 -2.19
C THR A 51 3.37 -2.94 -1.50
N GLN A 52 3.94 -4.14 -1.43
CA GLN A 52 3.30 -5.32 -0.88
C GLN A 52 4.20 -6.02 0.13
N ILE A 53 3.57 -6.75 1.05
CA ILE A 53 4.27 -7.67 1.95
C ILE A 53 3.96 -9.09 1.50
N GLU A 54 4.98 -9.80 1.05
CA GLU A 54 4.97 -11.25 0.89
C GLU A 54 5.25 -11.91 2.26
N PHE A 55 4.47 -12.92 2.62
CA PHE A 55 4.68 -13.71 3.82
C PHE A 55 4.58 -15.20 3.49
N ILE A 56 5.55 -15.96 3.99
CA ILE A 56 5.71 -17.39 3.71
C ILE A 56 5.74 -18.15 5.04
N GLU A 57 4.76 -19.01 5.26
CA GLU A 57 4.65 -19.78 6.50
C GLU A 57 5.66 -20.93 6.54
N HIS A 58 6.36 -21.09 7.65
CA HIS A 58 7.31 -22.18 7.85
C HIS A 58 6.62 -23.50 8.21
N GLY A 59 7.32 -24.62 8.00
CA GLY A 59 6.85 -25.95 8.37
C GLY A 59 6.21 -26.77 7.25
N TYR A 60 6.16 -26.23 6.03
CA TYR A 60 5.69 -26.94 4.85
C TYR A 60 6.85 -27.21 3.87
N ALA A 61 6.81 -28.35 3.17
CA ALA A 61 7.83 -28.69 2.17
C ALA A 61 7.83 -27.73 0.97
N ASN A 62 6.65 -27.22 0.60
CA ASN A 62 6.46 -26.24 -0.47
C ASN A 62 5.49 -25.15 0.02
N PRO A 63 5.95 -24.20 0.85
CA PRO A 63 5.07 -23.20 1.43
C PRO A 63 4.56 -22.25 0.33
N ALA A 64 3.27 -21.91 0.39
CA ALA A 64 2.69 -20.94 -0.53
C ALA A 64 3.08 -19.52 -0.14
N THR A 65 3.52 -18.71 -1.11
CA THR A 65 3.68 -17.28 -0.91
C THR A 65 2.33 -16.61 -0.89
N GLN A 66 2.03 -15.91 0.21
CA GLN A 66 0.85 -15.08 0.35
C GLN A 66 1.26 -13.61 0.32
N THR A 67 0.32 -12.74 -0.03
CA THR A 67 0.58 -11.31 -0.17
C THR A 67 -0.49 -10.49 0.55
N MET A 68 -0.07 -9.47 1.28
CA MET A 68 -0.97 -8.42 1.77
C MET A 68 -0.58 -7.05 1.20
N ILE A 69 -1.61 -6.26 0.92
CA ILE A 69 -1.49 -4.88 0.43
C ILE A 69 -1.36 -3.91 1.60
N ILE A 70 -0.66 -2.80 1.37
CA ILE A 70 -0.46 -1.74 2.36
C ILE A 70 -1.45 -0.61 2.05
N LYS A 71 -1.98 0.05 3.08
CA LYS A 71 -2.85 1.22 2.91
C LYS A 71 -2.05 2.40 2.37
N ASN A 72 -2.75 3.37 1.77
CA ASN A 72 -2.13 4.56 1.19
C ASN A 72 -1.32 5.39 2.19
N ASP A 73 -1.61 5.29 3.48
CA ASP A 73 -0.92 5.99 4.55
C ASP A 73 0.32 5.24 5.06
N GLY A 74 0.65 4.06 4.55
CA GLY A 74 1.79 3.25 5.00
C GLY A 74 1.48 2.32 6.16
N THR A 75 0.21 2.17 6.57
CA THR A 75 -0.21 1.19 7.58
C THR A 75 -0.68 -0.12 6.95
N TYR A 76 -0.52 -1.25 7.64
CA TYR A 76 -1.00 -2.54 7.17
C TYR A 76 -1.51 -3.41 8.32
N ALA A 77 -2.44 -4.31 8.00
CA ALA A 77 -2.94 -5.31 8.94
C ALA A 77 -3.55 -6.52 8.21
N ASN A 78 -3.17 -7.71 8.66
CA ASN A 78 -3.88 -8.95 8.43
C ASN A 78 -4.21 -9.56 9.80
N THR A 79 -5.49 -9.56 10.17
CA THR A 79 -5.93 -10.01 11.51
C THR A 79 -6.36 -11.48 11.54
N LEU A 80 -6.17 -12.22 10.44
CA LEU A 80 -6.56 -13.62 10.28
C LEU A 80 -5.39 -14.43 9.71
N MET A 81 -4.42 -14.72 10.57
CA MET A 81 -3.25 -15.56 10.30
C MET A 81 -3.18 -16.74 11.27
N PHE A 82 -2.48 -17.80 10.89
CA PHE A 82 -2.14 -18.87 11.81
C PHE A 82 -0.95 -18.46 12.68
N ALA A 83 -0.88 -19.00 13.91
CA ALA A 83 0.26 -18.75 14.77
C ALA A 83 1.44 -19.64 14.31
N ASN A 84 2.48 -19.05 13.76
CA ASN A 84 3.65 -19.75 13.23
C ASN A 84 4.82 -18.77 13.02
N THR A 85 5.98 -19.28 12.59
CA THR A 85 7.07 -18.48 12.05
C THR A 85 6.84 -18.21 10.57
N TYR A 86 7.07 -16.97 10.14
CA TYR A 86 6.92 -16.54 8.76
C TYR A 86 8.16 -15.80 8.29
N THR A 87 8.60 -16.09 7.06
CA THR A 87 9.50 -15.20 6.33
C THR A 87 8.69 -14.03 5.79
N ILE A 88 9.04 -12.80 6.17
CA ILE A 88 8.41 -11.56 5.72
C ILE A 88 9.32 -10.85 4.73
N LYS A 89 8.80 -10.56 3.54
CA LYS A 89 9.52 -9.93 2.43
C LYS A 89 8.73 -8.77 1.84
N ILE A 90 9.43 -7.67 1.55
CA ILE A 90 8.82 -6.52 0.87
C ILE A 90 8.97 -6.66 -0.65
N ARG A 91 7.89 -6.38 -1.38
CA ARG A 91 7.88 -6.34 -2.85
C ARG A 91 7.54 -4.97 -3.37
N GLU A 92 8.27 -4.59 -4.42
CA GLU A 92 8.08 -3.35 -5.16
C GLU A 92 8.04 -2.12 -4.24
N PRO A 93 9.08 -1.88 -3.42
CA PRO A 93 9.08 -0.78 -2.47
C PRO A 93 9.14 0.57 -3.19
N ASN A 94 8.59 1.61 -2.55
CA ASN A 94 8.93 3.01 -2.84
C ASN A 94 10.05 3.54 -1.91
N PHE A 95 10.80 2.65 -1.31
CA PHE A 95 11.92 2.92 -0.41
C PHE A 95 13.08 1.98 -0.71
N ILE A 96 14.26 2.32 -0.22
CA ILE A 96 15.45 1.47 -0.34
C ILE A 96 15.15 0.08 0.23
N PRO A 97 15.36 -1.02 -0.52
CA PRO A 97 14.93 -2.36 -0.10
C PRO A 97 15.46 -2.74 1.26
N VAL A 98 14.60 -3.37 2.07
CA VAL A 98 14.97 -3.95 3.36
C VAL A 98 15.19 -5.46 3.21
N PRO A 99 16.09 -6.07 4.00
CA PRO A 99 16.24 -7.52 4.04
C PRO A 99 14.91 -8.19 4.43
N GLU A 100 14.71 -9.42 3.96
CA GLU A 100 13.66 -10.28 4.53
C GLU A 100 13.98 -10.63 5.98
N GLN A 101 12.94 -10.90 6.77
CA GLN A 101 13.07 -11.19 8.20
C GLN A 101 12.14 -12.31 8.62
N GLU A 102 12.61 -13.11 9.57
CA GLU A 102 11.82 -14.14 10.21
C GLU A 102 11.03 -13.57 11.38
N VAL A 103 9.72 -13.80 11.39
CA VAL A 103 8.81 -13.25 12.40
C VAL A 103 7.97 -14.37 12.97
N VAL A 104 8.05 -14.54 14.29
CA VAL A 104 7.13 -15.42 15.03
C VAL A 104 5.83 -14.65 15.25
N ILE A 105 4.76 -15.07 14.56
CA ILE A 105 3.43 -14.51 14.70
C ILE A 105 2.65 -15.36 15.70
N ASN A 106 2.27 -14.75 16.82
CA ASN A 106 1.42 -15.37 17.82
C ASN A 106 0.46 -14.31 18.40
N GLY A 107 -0.83 -14.60 18.42
CA GLY A 107 -1.86 -13.59 18.70
C GLY A 107 -1.74 -12.39 17.76
N GLN A 108 -2.05 -11.18 18.24
CA GLN A 108 -1.91 -9.95 17.46
C GLN A 108 -0.48 -9.42 17.57
N THR A 109 0.34 -9.73 16.57
CA THR A 109 1.75 -9.35 16.49
C THR A 109 1.89 -8.00 15.77
N LYS A 110 2.77 -7.13 16.28
CA LYS A 110 3.08 -5.84 15.66
C LYS A 110 4.50 -5.84 15.10
N LEU A 111 4.66 -5.39 13.86
CA LEU A 111 5.94 -5.26 13.17
C LEU A 111 6.00 -3.91 12.44
N ASP A 112 6.70 -2.94 13.03
CA ASP A 112 6.96 -1.67 12.36
C ASP A 112 8.26 -1.74 11.55
N PHE A 113 8.25 -1.15 10.35
CA PHE A 113 9.42 -1.04 9.49
C PHE A 113 9.98 0.38 9.56
N GLN A 114 11.28 0.50 9.79
CA GLN A 114 12.02 1.75 9.62
C GLN A 114 12.68 1.72 8.24
N VAL A 115 12.26 2.60 7.34
CA VAL A 115 12.69 2.59 5.94
C VAL A 115 13.24 3.94 5.50
N THR A 116 13.95 3.95 4.37
CA THR A 116 14.42 5.18 3.72
C THR A 116 13.72 5.32 2.37
N PRO A 117 12.72 6.22 2.22
CA PRO A 117 12.05 6.48 0.94
C PRO A 117 13.06 6.84 -0.14
N TYR A 118 12.81 6.49 -1.42
CA TYR A 118 13.69 6.95 -2.49
C TYR A 118 13.67 8.48 -2.63
N ILE A 119 12.46 9.04 -2.52
CA ILE A 119 12.19 10.48 -2.60
C ILE A 119 11.28 10.87 -1.44
N ARG A 120 11.63 11.94 -0.72
CA ARG A 120 10.69 12.64 0.16
C ARG A 120 10.11 13.82 -0.59
N VAL A 121 8.78 13.95 -0.58
CA VAL A 121 8.07 15.13 -1.08
C VAL A 121 7.87 16.08 0.10
N LYS A 122 8.57 17.22 0.08
CA LYS A 122 8.68 18.16 1.22
C LYS A 122 8.01 19.49 0.90
N ASP A 123 7.73 20.27 1.95
CA ASP A 123 7.20 21.64 1.87
C ASP A 123 5.97 21.75 0.97
N VAL A 124 5.07 20.78 1.08
CA VAL A 124 3.91 20.65 0.18
C VAL A 124 2.82 21.65 0.57
N SER A 125 2.43 22.48 -0.39
CA SER A 125 1.25 23.34 -0.32
C SER A 125 0.38 23.05 -1.53
N ILE A 126 -0.89 22.69 -1.30
CA ILE A 126 -1.88 22.50 -2.36
C ILE A 126 -3.07 23.40 -2.04
N VAL A 127 -3.29 24.41 -2.88
CA VAL A 127 -4.30 25.44 -2.64
C VAL A 127 -5.12 25.71 -3.89
N LYS A 128 -6.37 26.12 -3.70
CA LYS A 128 -7.19 26.67 -4.77
C LYS A 128 -6.90 28.17 -4.92
N ASN A 129 -6.48 28.59 -6.11
CA ASN A 129 -6.29 29.99 -6.48
C ASN A 129 -7.16 30.33 -7.70
N GLY A 130 -8.28 31.01 -7.46
CA GLY A 130 -9.28 31.26 -8.50
C GLY A 130 -9.84 29.95 -9.07
N THR A 131 -9.63 29.72 -10.37
CA THR A 131 -10.06 28.52 -11.09
C THR A 131 -9.02 27.40 -11.11
N LYS A 132 -7.87 27.58 -10.45
CA LYS A 132 -6.77 26.63 -10.48
C LYS A 132 -6.53 25.98 -9.13
N ILE A 133 -6.13 24.71 -9.16
CA ILE A 133 -5.45 24.06 -8.04
C ILE A 133 -3.95 24.18 -8.30
N VAL A 134 -3.25 24.81 -7.37
CA VAL A 134 -1.81 25.07 -7.46
C VAL A 134 -1.13 24.26 -6.36
N ALA A 135 -0.22 23.37 -6.76
CA ALA A 135 0.62 22.61 -5.85
C ALA A 135 2.07 23.10 -5.94
N THR A 136 2.67 23.46 -4.81
CA THR A 136 4.10 23.74 -4.68
C THR A 136 4.74 22.76 -3.71
N PHE A 137 5.97 22.31 -4.02
CA PHE A 137 6.68 21.32 -3.20
C PHE A 137 8.16 21.26 -3.59
N LYS A 138 8.96 20.61 -2.75
CA LYS A 138 10.37 20.27 -3.01
C LYS A 138 10.57 18.77 -2.96
N LEU A 139 11.66 18.29 -3.57
CA LEU A 139 12.04 16.89 -3.57
C LEU A 139 13.38 16.69 -2.87
N GLN A 140 13.44 15.74 -1.94
CA GLN A 140 14.70 15.30 -1.34
C GLN A 140 14.92 13.83 -1.69
N GLN A 141 15.93 13.57 -2.51
CA GLN A 141 16.32 12.20 -2.87
C GLN A 141 17.22 11.58 -1.81
N ASN A 142 17.07 10.27 -1.59
CA ASN A 142 18.01 9.45 -0.82
C ASN A 142 18.83 8.51 -1.73
N VAL A 143 18.72 8.67 -3.05
CA VAL A 143 19.43 7.89 -4.07
C VAL A 143 19.87 8.80 -5.22
N ILE A 144 20.87 8.35 -5.99
CA ILE A 144 21.46 9.11 -7.11
C ILE A 144 20.75 8.91 -8.45
N ASN A 145 19.71 8.07 -8.50
CA ASN A 145 18.92 7.85 -9.71
C ASN A 145 18.15 9.11 -10.12
N ASN A 146 17.82 9.23 -11.40
CA ASN A 146 16.99 10.33 -11.85
C ASN A 146 15.58 10.23 -11.26
N VAL A 147 14.95 11.37 -11.01
CA VAL A 147 13.50 11.44 -10.93
C VAL A 147 12.98 11.43 -12.36
N SER A 148 12.11 10.48 -12.71
CA SER A 148 11.55 10.37 -14.05
C SER A 148 10.43 11.40 -14.26
N LYS A 149 9.49 11.50 -13.32
CA LYS A 149 8.39 12.47 -13.35
C LYS A 149 7.90 12.88 -11.97
N ILE A 150 7.22 14.01 -11.93
CA ILE A 150 6.38 14.48 -10.82
C ILE A 150 4.92 14.60 -11.28
N GLY A 151 3.98 14.50 -10.34
CA GLY A 151 2.56 14.57 -10.65
C GLY A 151 1.74 15.21 -9.54
N LEU A 152 0.69 15.92 -9.94
CA LEU A 152 -0.43 16.37 -9.10
C LEU A 152 -1.67 15.61 -9.56
N TYR A 153 -2.26 14.85 -8.64
CA TYR A 153 -3.37 13.93 -8.92
C TYR A 153 -4.63 14.38 -8.17
N ALA A 154 -5.80 14.22 -8.79
CA ALA A 154 -7.09 14.53 -8.18
C ALA A 154 -8.04 13.33 -8.25
N HIS A 155 -8.78 13.09 -7.17
CA HIS A 155 -9.90 12.13 -7.11
C HIS A 155 -10.92 12.56 -6.06
N SER A 156 -12.18 12.12 -6.18
CA SER A 156 -13.18 12.25 -5.11
C SER A 156 -12.91 11.36 -3.88
N ASP A 157 -11.92 10.46 -3.97
CA ASP A 157 -11.60 9.45 -2.96
C ASP A 157 -10.25 9.80 -2.31
N SER A 158 -10.16 9.63 -1.00
CA SER A 158 -8.94 9.90 -0.23
C SER A 158 -7.74 9.07 -0.64
N ARG A 159 -7.96 7.94 -1.34
CA ARG A 159 -6.91 7.05 -1.84
C ARG A 159 -6.28 7.53 -3.16
N VAL A 160 -6.47 8.81 -3.49
CA VAL A 160 -5.89 9.44 -4.68
C VAL A 160 -4.38 9.17 -4.78
N GLY A 161 -3.94 8.91 -6.01
CA GLY A 161 -2.56 8.62 -6.38
C GLY A 161 -2.51 8.48 -7.90
N GLU A 162 -1.34 8.16 -8.46
CA GLU A 162 -1.24 7.92 -9.89
C GLU A 162 -2.24 6.85 -10.37
N PRO A 163 -2.30 5.64 -9.81
CA PRO A 163 -3.23 4.63 -10.31
C PRO A 163 -4.71 4.94 -10.00
N MET A 164 -4.99 5.84 -9.07
CA MET A 164 -6.33 6.20 -8.59
C MET A 164 -6.58 7.70 -8.76
N ARG A 165 -6.80 8.14 -10.01
CA ARG A 165 -7.02 9.55 -10.37
C ARG A 165 -8.11 9.71 -11.41
N VAL A 166 -8.82 10.84 -11.37
CA VAL A 166 -9.69 11.29 -12.46
C VAL A 166 -9.03 12.40 -13.28
N VAL A 167 -8.15 13.19 -12.67
CA VAL A 167 -7.38 14.25 -13.33
C VAL A 167 -5.93 14.21 -12.85
N ALA A 168 -5.01 14.55 -13.74
CA ALA A 168 -3.58 14.64 -13.44
C ALA A 168 -2.93 15.83 -14.15
N LYS A 169 -1.97 16.46 -13.49
CA LYS A 169 -0.93 17.26 -14.14
C LYS A 169 0.42 16.60 -13.86
N GLU A 170 1.15 16.22 -14.90
CA GLU A 170 2.46 15.59 -14.76
C GLU A 170 3.54 16.41 -15.49
N GLN A 171 4.77 16.31 -15.00
CA GLN A 171 5.96 16.90 -15.61
C GLN A 171 7.10 15.89 -15.57
N SER A 172 7.69 15.62 -16.74
CA SER A 172 8.93 14.85 -16.84
C SER A 172 10.10 15.65 -16.28
N ILE A 173 10.96 14.98 -15.50
CA ILE A 173 12.16 15.58 -14.90
C ILE A 173 13.41 15.02 -15.59
N GLY A 174 13.57 13.70 -15.60
CA GLY A 174 14.67 13.01 -16.29
C GLY A 174 16.06 13.33 -15.73
N ALA A 175 16.16 13.75 -14.47
CA ALA A 175 17.40 14.19 -13.84
C ALA A 175 17.38 13.96 -12.32
N VAL A 176 18.57 13.97 -11.71
CA VAL A 176 18.72 14.14 -10.27
C VAL A 176 18.27 15.55 -9.89
N THR A 177 17.47 15.66 -8.83
CA THR A 177 16.83 16.89 -8.38
C THR A 177 17.68 17.61 -7.34
N ASN A 178 17.60 18.94 -7.33
CA ASN A 178 18.19 19.76 -6.29
C ASN A 178 17.17 19.96 -5.16
N PRO A 179 17.49 19.63 -3.90
CA PRO A 179 16.58 19.83 -2.77
C PRO A 179 16.10 21.27 -2.54
N ALA A 180 16.80 22.27 -3.09
CA ALA A 180 16.40 23.67 -3.03
C ALA A 180 15.36 24.05 -4.11
N THR A 181 15.19 23.24 -5.15
CA THR A 181 14.24 23.53 -6.24
C THR A 181 12.80 23.40 -5.77
N VAL A 182 12.03 24.46 -5.99
CA VAL A 182 10.58 24.45 -5.79
C VAL A 182 9.90 24.11 -7.11
N TYR A 183 9.15 23.01 -7.11
CA TYR A 183 8.31 22.60 -8.23
C TYR A 183 6.92 23.19 -8.08
N THR A 184 6.28 23.51 -9.20
CA THR A 184 4.90 23.99 -9.25
C THR A 184 4.12 23.22 -10.31
N LEU A 185 2.98 22.64 -9.93
CA LEU A 185 2.04 21.99 -10.84
C LEU A 185 0.66 22.61 -10.68
N GLU A 186 -0.04 22.78 -11.80
CA GLU A 186 -1.36 23.42 -11.83
C GLU A 186 -2.39 22.55 -12.56
N ILE A 187 -3.58 22.43 -11.97
CA ILE A 187 -4.78 21.90 -12.63
C ILE A 187 -5.76 23.06 -12.79
N ASP A 188 -6.13 23.37 -14.03
CA ASP A 188 -7.17 24.36 -14.34
C ASP A 188 -8.54 23.67 -14.29
N ILE A 189 -9.37 23.99 -13.29
CA ILE A 189 -10.65 23.31 -13.02
C ILE A 189 -11.59 23.34 -14.24
N PRO A 190 -11.78 24.46 -14.95
CA PRO A 190 -12.65 24.54 -16.12
C PRO A 190 -12.22 23.65 -17.30
N ALA A 191 -10.95 23.18 -17.33
CA ALA A 191 -10.51 22.23 -18.33
C ALA A 191 -11.05 20.80 -18.10
N TYR A 192 -11.64 20.53 -16.92
CA TYR A 192 -12.15 19.22 -16.52
C TYR A 192 -13.60 19.30 -15.97
N PRO A 193 -14.57 19.83 -16.73
CA PRO A 193 -15.90 20.15 -16.22
C PRO A 193 -16.72 18.90 -15.84
N ASN A 194 -16.36 17.71 -16.33
CA ASN A 194 -17.06 16.47 -16.04
C ASN A 194 -16.51 15.75 -14.81
N GLU A 195 -15.20 15.86 -14.60
CA GLU A 195 -14.45 15.21 -13.53
C GLU A 195 -14.42 16.06 -12.26
N LEU A 196 -14.27 17.38 -12.42
CA LEU A 196 -14.07 18.37 -11.36
C LEU A 196 -15.22 19.37 -11.33
N LYS A 197 -16.31 18.99 -10.64
CA LYS A 197 -17.52 19.80 -10.52
C LYS A 197 -17.38 20.82 -9.39
N ALA A 198 -17.64 22.09 -9.68
CA ALA A 198 -17.66 23.16 -8.68
C ALA A 198 -18.70 22.87 -7.57
N GLY A 199 -18.38 23.26 -6.34
CA GLY A 199 -19.11 22.97 -5.11
C GLY A 199 -18.74 21.66 -4.42
N ASN A 200 -18.00 20.76 -5.08
CA ASN A 200 -17.71 19.42 -4.55
C ASN A 200 -16.33 19.33 -3.87
N ASN A 201 -16.19 18.34 -3.01
CA ASN A 201 -14.93 18.01 -2.36
C ASN A 201 -14.13 16.99 -3.17
N TYR A 202 -12.84 17.27 -3.35
CA TYR A 202 -11.88 16.37 -3.98
C TYR A 202 -10.61 16.29 -3.12
N TYR A 203 -9.88 15.20 -3.28
CA TYR A 203 -8.57 14.98 -2.70
C TYR A 203 -7.51 15.18 -3.79
N PHE A 204 -6.48 15.93 -3.43
CA PHE A 204 -5.35 16.24 -4.28
C PHE A 204 -4.07 15.69 -3.66
N ARG A 205 -3.21 15.07 -4.46
CA ARG A 205 -1.97 14.46 -3.94
C ARG A 205 -0.83 14.66 -4.91
N VAL A 206 0.32 15.07 -4.37
CA VAL A 206 1.56 15.18 -5.14
C VAL A 206 2.35 13.88 -5.00
N GLY A 207 2.90 13.41 -6.11
CA GLY A 207 3.81 12.26 -6.16
C GLY A 207 5.04 12.50 -7.03
N ALA A 208 6.09 11.73 -6.77
CA ALA A 208 7.35 11.73 -7.51
C ALA A 208 7.80 10.29 -7.81
N PHE A 209 8.39 10.10 -8.99
CA PHE A 209 8.75 8.79 -9.53
C PHE A 209 10.26 8.72 -9.67
N ILE A 210 10.89 7.79 -8.97
CA ILE A 210 12.31 7.51 -9.18
C ILE A 210 12.47 6.60 -10.40
N ASP A 211 13.53 6.80 -11.17
CA ASP A 211 13.90 5.95 -12.29
C ASP A 211 14.70 4.73 -11.81
N ILE A 212 13.97 3.82 -11.18
CA ILE A 212 14.45 2.51 -10.75
C ILE A 212 13.39 1.48 -11.14
N GLY A 213 13.79 0.47 -11.90
CA GLY A 213 12.87 -0.58 -12.37
C GLY A 213 12.11 -1.25 -11.22
N GLY A 214 10.79 -1.41 -11.38
CA GLY A 214 9.93 -2.06 -10.40
C GLY A 214 9.62 -1.24 -9.14
N THR A 215 10.05 0.02 -9.05
CA THR A 215 9.73 0.89 -7.90
C THR A 215 8.38 1.57 -8.04
N LYS A 216 7.85 2.00 -6.90
CA LYS A 216 6.55 2.70 -6.79
C LYS A 216 6.77 4.17 -6.48
N PRO A 217 5.76 5.02 -6.72
CA PRO A 217 5.91 6.45 -6.52
C PRO A 217 5.98 6.77 -5.03
N ASN A 218 6.71 7.82 -4.69
CA ASN A 218 6.65 8.43 -3.37
C ASN A 218 5.64 9.57 -3.39
N TYR A 219 4.86 9.70 -2.32
CA TYR A 219 3.82 10.72 -2.22
C TYR A 219 3.97 11.57 -0.97
N ALA A 220 3.32 12.72 -1.02
CA ALA A 220 2.88 13.42 0.18
C ALA A 220 1.50 12.91 0.62
N PRO A 221 1.05 13.24 1.85
CA PRO A 221 -0.35 13.05 2.24
C PRO A 221 -1.29 13.79 1.29
N ALA A 222 -2.50 13.26 1.09
CA ALA A 222 -3.52 13.91 0.26
C ALA A 222 -4.15 15.10 1.00
N VAL A 223 -4.47 16.17 0.26
CA VAL A 223 -5.15 17.37 0.76
C VAL A 223 -6.57 17.39 0.21
N LYS A 224 -7.56 17.49 1.10
CA LYS A 224 -8.96 17.65 0.72
C LYS A 224 -9.25 19.13 0.48
N LEU A 225 -9.81 19.46 -0.68
CA LEU A 225 -10.24 20.82 -1.03
C LEU A 225 -11.66 20.79 -1.60
N THR A 226 -12.43 21.84 -1.31
CA THR A 226 -13.67 22.14 -2.04
C THR A 226 -13.32 22.99 -3.25
N ILE A 227 -13.74 22.58 -4.44
CA ILE A 227 -13.49 23.31 -5.69
C ILE A 227 -14.72 24.07 -6.17
#